data_AF-A0AAU1XQA9-F1
#
_entry.id   AF-A0AAU1XQA9-F1
#
_cell.length_a   1.000
_cell.length_b   1.000
_cell.length_c   1.000
_cell.angle_alpha   90.00
_cell.angle_beta   90.00
_cell.angle_gamma   90.00
#
_symmetry.space_group_name_H-M   'P 1'
#
loop_
_entity.id
_entity.type
_entity.pdbx_description
1 polymer ?
#
loop_
_entity_poly.entity_id
_entity_poly.type
_entity_poly.pdbx_seq_one_letter_code
_entity_poly.pdbx_strand_id
1 'polypeptide(L)'
;MPAPRTLPDDDSRDVESFATNLSEELPGNWTVHHHQHQRHEDQFLHAEEVWDLNEVAAALAEYALGADAHLIRDDGTRLYVTLHPRHDEEFLVATMAPGGVAPEAFAGVREPDGIAVPADAERAARAITADLLPRYDIALAQVRHNAMNPPQPLPAAGAQPQQVVMTWLEGGSLAAVTTARPAAEALVSEGFAWNTTAGAYVLSGDDTRAQAHAVQAAGARLARLGFATVLRAAVRPAAEATLPTPPPGARTATRAR
;
A
#
# COMPACT_ATOMS: atom_id res chain seq x y z
N MET A 1 -6.95 -23.37 10.14
CA MET A 1 -5.80 -23.49 9.21
C MET A 1 -5.44 -24.95 9.07
N PRO A 2 -5.17 -25.47 7.86
CA PRO A 2 -4.60 -26.80 7.71
C PRO A 2 -3.24 -26.89 8.41
N ALA A 3 -2.84 -28.10 8.81
CA ALA A 3 -1.52 -28.32 9.41
C ALA A 3 -0.41 -28.01 8.39
N PRO A 4 0.72 -27.42 8.81
CA PRO A 4 1.85 -27.15 7.92
C PRO A 4 2.41 -28.45 7.35
N ARG A 5 2.96 -28.39 6.14
CA ARG A 5 3.63 -29.54 5.53
C ARG A 5 5.00 -29.73 6.18
N THR A 6 5.32 -30.96 6.56
CA THR A 6 6.63 -31.33 7.08
C THR A 6 7.58 -31.67 5.95
N LEU A 7 8.83 -31.23 6.04
CA LEU A 7 9.90 -31.72 5.19
C LEU A 7 10.28 -33.17 5.57
N PRO A 8 10.91 -33.94 4.66
CA PRO A 8 11.44 -35.27 4.98
C PRO A 8 12.48 -35.22 6.11
N ASP A 9 12.52 -36.23 6.99
CA ASP A 9 13.47 -36.32 8.11
C ASP A 9 14.96 -36.42 7.68
N ASP A 10 15.22 -36.78 6.42
CA ASP A 10 16.56 -36.95 5.84
C ASP A 10 16.97 -35.75 4.98
N ASP A 11 16.60 -34.55 5.42
CA ASP A 11 17.05 -33.34 4.76
C ASP A 11 18.49 -33.04 5.18
N SER A 12 19.45 -33.70 4.53
CA SER A 12 20.90 -33.54 4.76
C SER A 12 21.45 -32.14 4.43
N ARG A 13 20.59 -31.21 3.99
CA ARG A 13 20.95 -29.82 3.68
C ARG A 13 21.13 -29.04 4.98
N ASP A 14 22.36 -28.67 5.24
CA ASP A 14 22.72 -27.91 6.42
C ASP A 14 22.70 -26.40 6.16
N VAL A 15 21.66 -25.73 6.66
CA VAL A 15 21.50 -24.26 6.61
C VAL A 15 22.68 -23.57 7.30
N GLU A 16 23.22 -24.13 8.39
CA GLU A 16 24.35 -23.56 9.11
C GLU A 16 25.59 -23.54 8.21
N SER A 17 25.96 -24.69 7.65
CA SER A 17 27.10 -24.81 6.73
C SER A 17 26.96 -23.91 5.51
N PHE A 18 25.77 -23.85 4.87
CA PHE A 18 25.55 -22.97 3.72
C PHE A 18 25.68 -21.49 4.12
N ALA A 19 25.07 -21.08 5.24
CA ALA A 19 25.13 -19.70 5.73
C ALA A 19 26.56 -19.26 6.09
N THR A 20 27.36 -20.15 6.69
CA THR A 20 28.78 -19.90 6.98
C THR A 20 29.55 -19.66 5.69
N ASN A 21 29.47 -20.56 4.71
CA ASN A 21 30.17 -20.39 3.44
C ASN A 21 29.70 -19.13 2.69
N LEU A 22 28.40 -18.87 2.70
CA LEU A 22 27.82 -17.68 2.07
C LEU A 22 28.36 -16.39 2.70
N SER A 23 28.54 -16.36 4.02
CA SER A 23 29.06 -15.19 4.74
C SER A 23 30.48 -14.82 4.33
N GLU A 24 31.29 -15.79 3.92
CA GLU A 24 32.67 -15.58 3.47
C GLU A 24 32.73 -15.08 2.02
N GLU A 25 31.75 -15.45 1.19
CA GLU A 25 31.66 -15.06 -0.22
C GLU A 25 30.97 -13.70 -0.43
N LEU A 26 30.11 -13.28 0.51
CA LEU A 26 29.43 -12.00 0.42
C LEU A 26 30.39 -10.81 0.67
N PRO A 27 30.20 -9.67 -0.02
CA PRO A 27 31.01 -8.50 0.22
C PRO A 27 30.74 -7.88 1.59
N GLY A 28 31.82 -7.50 2.28
CA GLY A 28 31.79 -6.98 3.66
C GLY A 28 32.05 -8.07 4.69
N ASN A 29 31.92 -7.73 5.97
CA ASN A 29 32.02 -8.73 7.04
C ASN A 29 30.62 -9.09 7.51
N TRP A 30 30.32 -10.38 7.52
CA TRP A 30 29.03 -10.92 7.91
C TRP A 30 29.21 -11.88 9.09
N THR A 31 28.39 -11.71 10.13
CA THR A 31 28.30 -12.63 11.27
C THR A 31 27.08 -13.53 11.08
N VAL A 32 27.24 -14.83 11.35
CA VAL A 32 26.18 -15.82 11.21
C VAL A 32 25.57 -16.17 12.57
N HIS A 33 24.25 -16.17 12.64
CA HIS A 33 23.48 -16.71 13.76
C HIS A 33 22.53 -17.79 13.24
N HIS A 34 22.77 -19.04 13.61
CA HIS A 34 21.94 -20.17 13.23
C HIS A 34 20.91 -20.49 14.31
N HIS A 35 19.70 -20.86 13.87
CA HIS A 35 18.55 -21.16 14.72
C HIS A 35 17.92 -22.49 14.28
N GLN A 36 17.74 -23.41 15.23
CA GLN A 36 16.99 -24.65 15.02
C GLN A 36 15.57 -24.52 15.56
N HIS A 37 14.60 -25.05 14.82
CA HIS A 37 13.19 -25.04 15.20
C HIS A 37 12.77 -26.44 15.65
N GLN A 38 12.25 -26.54 16.88
CA GLN A 38 11.67 -27.80 17.36
C GLN A 38 10.21 -27.94 16.95
N ARG A 39 9.55 -26.81 16.71
CA ARG A 39 8.14 -26.72 16.33
C ARG A 39 7.98 -25.65 15.25
N HIS A 40 6.97 -25.83 14.40
CA HIS A 40 6.63 -24.88 13.33
C HIS A 40 6.44 -23.44 13.85
N GLU A 41 5.90 -23.26 15.05
CA GLU A 41 5.72 -21.92 15.62
C GLU A 41 7.02 -21.21 16.00
N ASP A 42 8.10 -21.97 16.23
CA ASP A 42 9.39 -21.41 16.62
C ASP A 42 10.01 -20.63 15.44
N GLN A 43 9.70 -21.00 14.19
CA GLN A 43 10.22 -20.33 12.98
C GLN A 43 9.74 -18.87 12.84
N PHE A 44 8.58 -18.53 13.41
CA PHE A 44 8.06 -17.15 13.34
C PHE A 44 8.76 -16.19 14.30
N LEU A 45 9.46 -16.70 15.33
CA LEU A 45 10.25 -15.87 16.25
C LEU A 45 11.43 -15.20 15.53
N HIS A 46 11.92 -15.83 14.48
CA HIS A 46 13.08 -15.39 13.70
C HIS A 46 12.66 -14.78 12.37
N ALA A 47 11.50 -15.18 11.84
CA ALA A 47 10.99 -14.69 10.57
C ALA A 47 10.10 -13.43 10.65
N GLU A 48 9.74 -12.92 11.84
CA GLU A 48 8.86 -11.73 11.97
C GLU A 48 9.41 -10.50 11.24
N GLU A 49 10.73 -10.35 11.20
CA GLU A 49 11.40 -9.23 10.53
C GLU A 49 11.74 -9.52 9.07
N VAL A 50 11.38 -10.68 8.50
CA VAL A 50 11.65 -10.98 7.09
C VAL A 50 10.86 -10.02 6.20
N TRP A 51 11.57 -9.27 5.38
CA TRP A 51 11.00 -8.26 4.50
C TRP A 51 10.73 -8.85 3.11
N ASP A 52 9.75 -9.74 3.06
CA ASP A 52 9.32 -10.46 1.87
C ASP A 52 7.79 -10.65 1.89
N LEU A 53 7.15 -10.53 0.73
CA LEU A 53 5.75 -10.92 0.52
C LEU A 53 5.61 -11.99 -0.58
N ASN A 54 6.71 -12.65 -0.95
CA ASN A 54 6.77 -13.59 -2.06
C ASN A 54 7.14 -15.00 -1.59
N GLU A 55 8.23 -15.57 -2.11
CA GLU A 55 8.52 -17.00 -2.00
C GLU A 55 8.96 -17.42 -0.60
N VAL A 56 9.65 -16.55 0.14
CA VAL A 56 10.09 -16.86 1.51
C VAL A 56 8.91 -16.81 2.46
N ALA A 57 8.06 -15.79 2.36
CA ALA A 57 6.81 -15.69 3.10
C ALA A 57 5.87 -16.86 2.81
N ALA A 58 5.75 -17.29 1.54
CA ALA A 58 4.96 -18.46 1.16
C ALA A 58 5.52 -19.75 1.77
N ALA A 59 6.84 -19.95 1.72
CA ALA A 59 7.49 -21.12 2.31
C ALA A 59 7.26 -21.20 3.83
N LEU A 60 7.44 -20.07 4.54
CA LEU A 60 7.20 -19.97 5.99
C LEU A 60 5.73 -20.21 6.36
N ALA A 61 4.77 -19.82 5.51
CA ALA A 61 3.35 -20.05 5.79
C ALA A 61 2.93 -21.51 5.56
N GLU A 62 3.55 -22.20 4.59
CA GLU A 62 3.11 -23.52 4.14
C GLU A 62 3.87 -24.69 4.77
N TYR A 63 5.13 -24.47 5.19
CA TYR A 63 6.04 -25.54 5.60
C TYR A 63 6.56 -25.33 7.03
N ALA A 64 6.77 -26.45 7.73
CA ALA A 64 7.54 -26.50 8.97
C ALA A 64 9.02 -26.64 8.62
N LEU A 65 9.74 -25.51 8.62
CA LEU A 65 11.16 -25.45 8.29
C LEU A 65 11.98 -25.73 9.55
N GLY A 66 12.93 -26.66 9.48
CA GLY A 66 13.67 -27.13 10.65
C GLY A 66 14.73 -26.17 11.18
N ALA A 67 15.18 -25.21 10.37
CA ALA A 67 16.19 -24.24 10.75
C ALA A 67 16.17 -22.99 9.87
N ASP A 68 16.76 -21.92 10.38
CA ASP A 68 17.16 -20.73 9.63
C ASP A 68 18.47 -20.15 10.13
N ALA A 69 19.04 -19.24 9.34
CA ALA A 69 20.21 -18.47 9.73
C ALA A 69 20.04 -17.00 9.39
N HIS A 70 20.50 -16.15 10.31
CA HIS A 70 20.61 -14.71 10.12
C HIS A 70 22.06 -14.36 9.82
N LEU A 71 22.30 -13.72 8.67
CA LEU A 71 23.59 -13.10 8.36
C LEU A 71 23.46 -11.61 8.66
N ILE A 72 24.35 -11.08 9.50
CA ILE A 72 24.36 -9.68 9.92
C ILE A 72 25.66 -9.03 9.47
N ARG A 73 25.56 -8.02 8.59
CA ARG A 73 26.70 -7.20 8.17
C ARG A 73 27.01 -6.13 9.21
N ASP A 74 28.27 -5.69 9.26
CA ASP A 74 28.73 -4.63 10.18
C ASP A 74 27.91 -3.32 10.12
N ASP A 75 27.27 -3.01 8.99
CA ASP A 75 26.42 -1.83 8.82
C ASP A 75 24.98 -2.01 9.31
N GLY A 76 24.67 -3.18 9.88
CA GLY A 76 23.35 -3.56 10.36
C GLY A 76 22.42 -4.15 9.29
N THR A 77 22.90 -4.34 8.06
CA THR A 77 22.14 -5.09 7.03
C THR A 77 22.00 -6.54 7.45
N ARG A 78 20.79 -7.10 7.31
CA ARG A 78 20.48 -8.46 7.77
C ARG A 78 19.85 -9.27 6.65
N LEU A 79 20.31 -10.50 6.48
CA LEU A 79 19.72 -11.49 5.58
C LEU A 79 19.20 -12.67 6.39
N TYR A 80 18.05 -13.18 5.97
CA TYR A 80 17.44 -14.41 6.44
C TYR A 80 17.70 -15.51 5.41
N VAL A 81 18.14 -16.67 5.87
CA VAL A 81 18.46 -17.83 5.02
C VAL A 81 17.74 -19.07 5.56
N THR A 82 17.05 -19.79 4.69
CA THR A 82 16.43 -21.08 5.02
C THR A 82 16.42 -22.01 3.80
N LEU A 83 16.00 -23.25 3.99
CA LEU A 83 15.90 -24.23 2.91
C LEU A 83 14.79 -23.85 1.92
N HIS A 84 14.98 -24.22 0.65
CA HIS A 84 13.89 -24.22 -0.30
C HIS A 84 13.08 -25.53 -0.19
N PRO A 85 11.82 -25.50 0.28
CA PRO A 85 11.06 -26.72 0.56
C PRO A 85 10.62 -27.52 -0.67
N ARG A 86 10.83 -26.98 -1.88
CA ARG A 86 10.43 -27.60 -3.16
C ARG A 86 11.62 -27.93 -4.07
N HIS A 87 12.82 -27.49 -3.71
CA HIS A 87 14.01 -27.56 -4.56
C HIS A 87 15.24 -27.92 -3.72
N ASP A 88 15.70 -29.17 -3.86
CA ASP A 88 16.76 -29.74 -3.02
C ASP A 88 18.18 -29.21 -3.31
N GLU A 89 18.34 -28.39 -4.35
CA GLU A 89 19.62 -27.75 -4.68
C GLU A 89 19.60 -26.23 -4.41
N GLU A 90 18.54 -25.73 -3.78
CA GLU A 90 18.31 -24.31 -3.57
C GLU A 90 18.03 -23.95 -2.11
N PHE A 91 18.41 -22.73 -1.77
CA PHE A 91 18.11 -22.06 -0.52
C PHE A 91 17.27 -20.82 -0.80
N LEU A 92 16.48 -20.41 0.18
CA LEU A 92 15.72 -19.17 0.14
C LEU A 92 16.46 -18.11 0.95
N VAL A 93 16.65 -16.95 0.35
CA VAL A 93 17.31 -15.80 0.98
C VAL A 93 16.43 -14.56 0.85
N ALA A 94 16.16 -13.90 1.97
CA ALA A 94 15.43 -12.64 2.00
C ALA A 94 16.20 -11.61 2.84
N THR A 95 15.94 -10.33 2.59
CA THR A 95 16.41 -9.27 3.49
C THR A 95 15.49 -9.13 4.68
N MET A 96 16.03 -8.75 5.84
CA MET A 96 15.21 -8.41 7.00
C MET A 96 14.97 -6.90 7.08
N ALA A 97 13.81 -6.51 7.58
CA ALA A 97 13.43 -5.11 7.77
C ALA A 97 14.44 -4.41 8.71
N PRO A 98 14.75 -3.13 8.45
CA PRO A 98 15.60 -2.35 9.35
C PRO A 98 14.92 -2.18 10.71
N GLY A 99 15.65 -2.49 11.79
CA GLY A 99 15.16 -2.29 13.15
C GLY A 99 15.05 -0.81 13.54
N GLY A 100 14.22 -0.52 14.55
CA GLY A 100 14.09 0.83 15.12
C GLY A 100 13.38 1.85 14.22
N VAL A 101 12.68 1.38 13.18
CA VAL A 101 11.89 2.21 12.27
C VAL A 101 10.40 2.06 12.57
N ALA A 102 9.67 3.17 12.62
CA ALA A 102 8.24 3.16 12.85
C ALA A 102 7.48 2.48 11.69
N PRO A 103 6.42 1.68 11.94
CA PRO A 103 5.68 0.95 10.90
C PRO A 103 5.18 1.83 9.76
N GLU A 104 4.83 3.08 10.04
CA GLU A 104 4.32 4.05 9.05
C GLU A 104 5.35 4.38 7.96
N ALA A 105 6.65 4.24 8.26
CA ALA A 105 7.70 4.48 7.28
C ALA A 105 7.75 3.42 6.17
N PHE A 106 7.20 2.23 6.42
CA PHE A 106 7.09 1.16 5.42
C PHE A 106 5.88 1.35 4.49
N ALA A 107 4.99 2.31 4.77
CA ALA A 107 3.79 2.53 3.98
C ALA A 107 4.12 2.84 2.51
N GLY A 108 3.57 2.03 1.59
CA GLY A 108 3.76 2.19 0.16
C GLY A 108 5.16 1.83 -0.36
N VAL A 109 6.03 1.27 0.50
CA VAL A 109 7.33 0.76 0.08
C VAL A 109 7.13 -0.65 -0.44
N ARG A 110 7.57 -0.90 -1.68
CA ARG A 110 7.63 -2.26 -2.22
C ARG A 110 8.74 -3.02 -1.49
N GLU A 111 8.39 -4.20 -0.99
CA GLU A 111 9.33 -5.12 -0.35
C GLU A 111 10.46 -5.49 -1.32
N PRO A 112 11.68 -5.71 -0.81
CA PRO A 112 12.80 -6.16 -1.63
C PRO A 112 12.46 -7.45 -2.36
N ASP A 113 11.61 -8.32 -1.80
CA ASP A 113 11.26 -9.67 -2.24
C ASP A 113 12.47 -10.63 -2.19
N GLY A 114 12.36 -11.74 -1.46
CA GLY A 114 13.40 -12.76 -1.37
C GLY A 114 13.64 -13.49 -2.69
N ILE A 115 14.75 -14.23 -2.75
CA ILE A 115 15.17 -15.01 -3.92
C ILE A 115 15.52 -16.44 -3.53
N ALA A 116 15.27 -17.37 -4.45
CA ALA A 116 15.91 -18.67 -4.45
C ALA A 116 17.34 -18.54 -4.98
N VAL A 117 18.29 -19.20 -4.32
CA VAL A 117 19.71 -19.23 -4.70
C VAL A 117 20.21 -20.67 -4.73
N PRO A 118 21.17 -21.00 -5.61
CA PRO A 118 21.76 -22.34 -5.62
C PRO A 118 22.56 -22.61 -4.33
N ALA A 119 22.75 -23.89 -4.00
CA ALA A 119 23.59 -24.33 -2.88
C ALA A 119 25.09 -23.97 -3.01
N ASP A 120 25.53 -23.58 -4.21
CA ASP A 120 26.87 -23.04 -4.45
C ASP A 120 26.97 -21.61 -3.91
N ALA A 121 27.72 -21.43 -2.81
CA ALA A 121 27.82 -20.17 -2.07
C ALA A 121 28.36 -19.01 -2.93
N GLU A 122 29.32 -19.26 -3.82
CA GLU A 122 29.91 -18.23 -4.69
C GLU A 122 28.86 -17.72 -5.71
N ARG A 123 28.06 -18.63 -6.28
CA ARG A 123 26.94 -18.28 -7.16
C ARG A 123 25.81 -17.59 -6.40
N ALA A 124 25.49 -18.06 -5.20
CA ALA A 124 24.48 -17.44 -4.34
C ALA A 124 24.89 -16.00 -3.96
N ALA A 125 26.13 -15.78 -3.54
CA ALA A 125 26.66 -14.47 -3.19
C ALA A 125 26.59 -13.49 -4.38
N ARG A 126 26.89 -13.96 -5.59
CA ARG A 126 26.70 -13.17 -6.82
C ARG A 126 25.25 -12.78 -7.05
N ALA A 127 24.31 -13.73 -6.92
CA ALA A 127 22.88 -13.45 -7.09
C ALA A 127 22.39 -12.42 -6.05
N ILE A 128 22.76 -12.60 -4.79
CA ILE A 128 22.41 -11.69 -3.71
C ILE A 128 22.99 -10.28 -3.96
N THR A 129 24.25 -10.19 -4.37
CA THR A 129 24.93 -8.90 -4.61
C THR A 129 24.41 -8.19 -5.85
N ALA A 130 24.07 -8.93 -6.91
CA ALA A 130 23.63 -8.35 -8.18
C ALA A 130 22.13 -8.02 -8.23
N ASP A 131 21.33 -8.61 -7.34
CA ASP A 131 19.86 -8.49 -7.39
C ASP A 131 19.23 -8.14 -6.02
N LEU A 132 19.35 -9.01 -5.02
CA LEU A 132 18.65 -8.83 -3.74
C LEU A 132 19.10 -7.56 -2.99
N LEU A 133 20.41 -7.34 -2.85
CA LEU A 133 20.94 -6.16 -2.14
C LEU A 133 20.60 -4.83 -2.84
N PRO A 134 20.71 -4.70 -4.17
CA PRO A 134 20.22 -3.51 -4.86
C PRO A 134 18.74 -3.20 -4.62
N ARG A 135 17.86 -4.22 -4.63
CA ARG A 135 16.43 -4.03 -4.32
C ARG A 135 16.23 -3.59 -2.86
N TYR A 136 16.98 -4.18 -1.94
CA TYR A 136 16.99 -3.77 -0.54
C TYR A 136 17.42 -2.31 -0.35
N ASP A 137 18.50 -1.88 -1.00
CA ASP A 137 19.00 -0.51 -0.89
C ASP A 137 17.96 0.52 -1.37
N ILE A 138 17.24 0.21 -2.45
CA ILE A 138 16.14 1.05 -2.96
C ILE A 138 15.00 1.13 -1.94
N ALA A 139 14.55 -0.01 -1.41
CA ALA A 139 13.48 -0.06 -0.42
C ALA A 139 13.87 0.67 0.87
N LEU A 140 15.10 0.46 1.35
CA LEU A 140 15.65 1.11 2.54
C LEU A 140 15.77 2.63 2.36
N ALA A 141 16.18 3.09 1.18
CA ALA A 141 16.20 4.51 0.86
C ALA A 141 14.80 5.14 0.92
N GLN A 142 13.78 4.43 0.42
CA GLN A 142 12.38 4.88 0.51
C GLN A 142 11.86 4.89 1.95
N VAL A 143 12.15 3.85 2.74
CA VAL A 143 11.78 3.83 4.17
C VAL A 143 12.41 4.98 4.93
N ARG A 144 13.71 5.24 4.71
CA ARG A 144 14.41 6.39 5.31
C ARG A 144 13.79 7.71 4.88
N HIS A 145 13.41 7.84 3.61
CA HIS A 145 12.70 9.01 3.11
C HIS A 145 11.36 9.21 3.81
N ASN A 146 10.55 8.16 3.92
CA ASN A 146 9.26 8.20 4.60
C ASN A 146 9.40 8.50 6.10
N ALA A 147 10.43 7.96 6.77
CA ALA A 147 10.69 8.25 8.17
C ALA A 147 11.06 9.73 8.42
N MET A 148 11.79 10.35 7.49
CA MET A 148 12.09 11.79 7.54
C MET A 148 10.90 12.67 7.11
N ASN A 149 9.96 12.10 6.34
CA ASN A 149 8.79 12.78 5.81
C ASN A 149 7.53 11.97 6.13
N PRO A 150 7.18 11.81 7.43
CA PRO A 150 6.12 10.91 7.84
C PRO A 150 4.82 11.27 7.11
N PRO A 151 4.13 10.28 6.49
CA PRO A 151 2.87 10.55 5.83
C PRO A 151 1.92 11.18 6.84
N GLN A 152 1.27 12.26 6.42
CA GLN A 152 0.35 12.98 7.29
C GLN A 152 -0.72 11.99 7.77
N PRO A 153 -1.03 11.93 9.09
CA PRO A 153 -1.95 10.94 9.62
C PRO A 153 -3.24 10.94 8.80
N LEU A 154 -3.61 9.76 8.27
CA LEU A 154 -4.95 9.58 7.73
C LEU A 154 -5.93 10.05 8.83
N PRO A 155 -6.94 10.88 8.51
CA PRO A 155 -7.89 11.32 9.50
C PRO A 155 -8.43 10.09 10.25
N ALA A 156 -8.36 10.12 11.58
CA ALA A 156 -8.73 8.98 12.43
C ALA A 156 -10.04 8.36 11.95
N ALA A 157 -10.10 7.03 11.86
CA ALA A 157 -11.33 6.32 11.48
C ALA A 157 -12.46 6.71 12.46
N GLY A 158 -13.33 7.62 12.03
CA GLY A 158 -14.40 8.20 12.84
C GLY A 158 -14.41 9.74 12.91
N ALA A 159 -13.30 10.41 12.60
CA ALA A 159 -13.32 11.82 12.23
C ALA A 159 -13.96 11.91 10.85
N GLN A 160 -15.24 12.34 10.79
CA GLN A 160 -15.85 12.71 9.51
C GLN A 160 -14.90 13.73 8.86
N PRO A 161 -14.27 13.41 7.71
CA PRO A 161 -13.38 14.36 7.06
C PRO A 161 -14.18 15.63 6.86
N GLN A 162 -13.65 16.78 7.26
CA GLN A 162 -14.34 18.04 7.00
C GLN A 162 -14.52 18.11 5.48
N GLN A 163 -15.78 18.05 5.03
CA GLN A 163 -16.09 17.97 3.61
C GLN A 163 -16.27 19.38 3.07
N VAL A 164 -15.59 19.70 1.97
CA VAL A 164 -15.90 20.87 1.17
C VAL A 164 -16.83 20.42 0.05
N VAL A 165 -18.08 20.84 0.13
CA VAL A 165 -19.06 20.59 -0.92
C VAL A 165 -18.93 21.69 -1.96
N MET A 166 -18.60 21.29 -3.19
CA MET A 166 -18.55 22.14 -4.37
C MET A 166 -19.77 21.85 -5.24
N THR A 167 -20.57 22.86 -5.55
CA THR A 167 -21.82 22.72 -6.31
C THR A 167 -21.75 23.57 -7.56
N TRP A 168 -21.96 22.93 -8.71
CA TRP A 168 -22.14 23.64 -9.97
C TRP A 168 -23.42 24.46 -9.93
N LEU A 169 -23.33 25.74 -10.30
CA LEU A 169 -24.46 26.65 -10.44
C LEU A 169 -24.97 26.62 -11.89
N GLU A 170 -26.24 26.99 -12.09
CA GLU A 170 -26.86 27.00 -13.43
C GLU A 170 -26.14 27.90 -14.44
N GLY A 171 -25.40 28.91 -13.96
CA GLY A 171 -24.56 29.79 -14.79
C GLY A 171 -23.16 29.27 -15.10
N GLY A 172 -22.87 27.98 -14.85
CA GLY A 172 -21.56 27.37 -15.10
C GLY A 172 -20.47 27.73 -14.09
N SER A 173 -20.76 28.60 -13.12
CA SER A 173 -19.88 28.88 -11.98
C SER A 173 -19.92 27.76 -10.95
N LEU A 174 -18.88 27.62 -10.15
CA LEU A 174 -18.79 26.60 -9.09
C LEU A 174 -18.76 27.28 -7.72
N ALA A 175 -19.68 26.92 -6.83
CA ALA A 175 -19.74 27.44 -5.47
C ALA A 175 -19.23 26.39 -4.46
N ALA A 176 -18.32 26.79 -3.57
CA ALA A 176 -17.79 25.97 -2.50
C ALA A 176 -18.14 26.59 -1.14
N VAL A 177 -18.67 25.78 -0.23
CA VAL A 177 -18.99 26.21 1.14
C VAL A 177 -18.06 25.51 2.11
N THR A 178 -17.45 26.30 3.00
CA THR A 178 -16.62 25.78 4.09
C THR A 178 -16.61 26.76 5.26
N THR A 179 -16.57 26.24 6.47
CA THR A 179 -16.36 27.01 7.71
C THR A 179 -14.92 26.91 8.22
N ALA A 180 -14.10 26.05 7.59
CA ALA A 180 -12.72 25.81 8.00
C ALA A 180 -11.78 26.82 7.31
N ARG A 181 -11.03 27.58 8.12
CA ARG A 181 -10.08 28.58 7.63
C ARG A 181 -9.03 28.03 6.64
N PRO A 182 -8.40 26.86 6.88
CA PRO A 182 -7.42 26.31 5.93
C PRO A 182 -8.04 25.97 4.56
N ALA A 183 -9.29 25.51 4.54
CA ALA A 183 -10.01 25.22 3.30
C ALA A 183 -10.39 26.51 2.55
N ALA A 184 -10.80 27.56 3.28
CA ALA A 184 -11.07 28.87 2.70
C ALA A 184 -9.82 29.47 2.03
N GLU A 185 -8.66 29.42 2.70
CA GLU A 185 -7.40 29.90 2.16
C GLU A 185 -6.96 29.12 0.91
N ALA A 186 -7.19 27.80 0.89
CA ALA A 186 -6.96 26.97 -0.28
C ALA A 186 -7.86 27.37 -1.46
N LEU A 187 -9.17 27.56 -1.23
CA LEU A 187 -10.10 27.99 -2.27
C LEU A 187 -9.71 29.35 -2.87
N VAL A 188 -9.37 30.33 -2.02
CA VAL A 188 -8.97 31.67 -2.47
C VAL A 188 -7.71 31.64 -3.33
N SER A 189 -6.71 30.84 -2.94
CA SER A 189 -5.46 30.73 -3.72
C SER A 189 -5.64 30.17 -5.12
N GLU A 190 -6.68 29.34 -5.32
CA GLU A 190 -6.97 28.68 -6.59
C GLU A 190 -8.02 29.46 -7.40
N GLY A 191 -8.28 30.71 -7.04
CA GLY A 191 -9.11 31.64 -7.81
C GLY A 191 -10.58 31.70 -7.40
N PHE A 192 -10.99 31.05 -6.30
CA PHE A 192 -12.35 31.22 -5.80
C PHE A 192 -12.47 32.55 -5.03
N ALA A 193 -13.43 33.38 -5.40
CA ALA A 193 -13.70 34.64 -4.71
C ALA A 193 -14.86 34.47 -3.72
N TRP A 194 -14.74 35.04 -2.53
CA TRP A 194 -15.87 35.08 -1.58
C TRP A 194 -17.00 35.94 -2.15
N ASN A 195 -18.17 35.34 -2.32
CA ASN A 195 -19.39 36.02 -2.74
C ASN A 195 -20.32 36.19 -1.52
N THR A 196 -20.49 37.44 -1.08
CA THR A 196 -21.32 37.79 0.08
C THR A 196 -22.80 37.48 -0.12
N THR A 197 -23.29 37.55 -1.36
CA THR A 197 -24.70 37.28 -1.69
C THR A 197 -25.00 35.78 -1.63
N ALA A 198 -24.05 34.94 -2.07
CA ALA A 198 -24.18 33.49 -2.04
C ALA A 198 -23.72 32.85 -0.72
N GLY A 199 -22.98 33.59 0.12
CA GLY A 199 -22.35 33.05 1.33
C GLY A 199 -21.37 31.92 1.03
N ALA A 200 -20.69 31.96 -0.12
CA ALA A 200 -19.86 30.89 -0.64
C ALA A 200 -18.65 31.43 -1.41
N TYR A 201 -17.61 30.60 -1.53
CA TYR A 201 -16.48 30.84 -2.42
C TYR A 201 -16.87 30.43 -3.84
N VAL A 202 -16.84 31.35 -4.80
CA VAL A 202 -17.32 31.12 -6.16
C VAL A 202 -16.17 31.22 -7.15
N LEU A 203 -16.06 30.21 -8.01
CA LEU A 203 -15.17 30.18 -9.16
C LEU A 203 -16.01 30.43 -10.43
N SER A 204 -15.66 31.46 -11.20
CA SER A 204 -16.38 31.80 -12.43
C SER A 204 -16.26 30.70 -13.49
N GLY A 205 -17.29 30.58 -14.34
CA GLY A 205 -17.36 29.64 -15.46
C GLY A 205 -16.96 30.22 -16.82
N ASP A 206 -16.40 31.43 -16.85
CA ASP A 206 -16.12 32.17 -18.10
C ASP A 206 -15.10 31.46 -19.01
N ASP A 207 -14.14 30.73 -18.42
CA ASP A 207 -13.18 29.88 -19.13
C ASP A 207 -13.21 28.46 -18.54
N THR A 208 -13.79 27.53 -19.30
CA THR A 208 -13.98 26.14 -18.87
C THR A 208 -12.67 25.37 -18.67
N ARG A 209 -11.58 25.72 -19.37
CA ARG A 209 -10.27 25.07 -19.18
C ARG A 209 -9.58 25.60 -17.93
N ALA A 210 -9.55 26.93 -17.76
CA ALA A 210 -9.00 27.53 -16.56
C ALA A 210 -9.78 27.09 -15.32
N GLN A 211 -11.10 26.98 -15.44
CA GLN A 211 -11.98 26.49 -14.38
C GLN A 211 -11.69 25.02 -14.05
N ALA A 212 -11.59 24.13 -15.03
CA ALA A 212 -11.27 22.72 -14.78
C ALA A 212 -9.90 22.56 -14.09
N HIS A 213 -8.89 23.33 -14.52
CA HIS A 213 -7.57 23.34 -13.88
C HIS A 213 -7.66 23.84 -12.42
N ALA A 214 -8.35 24.95 -12.17
CA ALA A 214 -8.54 25.50 -10.83
C ALA A 214 -9.29 24.53 -9.89
N VAL A 215 -10.31 23.82 -10.40
CA VAL A 215 -11.04 22.79 -9.63
C VAL A 215 -10.13 21.62 -9.27
N GLN A 216 -9.30 21.15 -10.21
CA GLN A 216 -8.34 20.09 -9.94
C GLN A 216 -7.28 20.52 -8.92
N ALA A 217 -6.73 21.73 -9.06
CA ALA A 217 -5.74 22.28 -8.14
C ALA A 217 -6.32 22.49 -6.73
N ALA A 218 -7.53 23.03 -6.62
CA ALA A 218 -8.25 23.17 -5.36
C ALA A 218 -8.54 21.81 -4.71
N GLY A 219 -8.99 20.82 -5.49
CA GLY A 219 -9.19 19.45 -5.00
C GLY A 219 -7.91 18.84 -4.44
N ALA A 220 -6.80 18.94 -5.17
CA ALA A 220 -5.50 18.42 -4.74
C ALA A 220 -4.96 19.13 -3.49
N ARG A 221 -5.17 20.45 -3.38
CA ARG A 221 -4.74 21.23 -2.20
C ARG A 221 -5.61 20.93 -0.97
N LEU A 222 -6.92 20.80 -1.13
CA LEU A 222 -7.84 20.41 -0.06
C LEU A 222 -7.55 18.99 0.43
N ALA A 223 -7.26 18.05 -0.47
CA ALA A 223 -6.87 16.69 -0.11
C ALA A 223 -5.59 16.66 0.75
N ARG A 224 -4.56 17.46 0.38
CA ARG A 224 -3.33 17.62 1.19
C ARG A 224 -3.59 18.22 2.57
N LEU A 225 -4.65 19.00 2.73
CA LEU A 225 -5.06 19.58 4.01
C LEU A 225 -6.02 18.66 4.81
N GLY A 226 -6.29 17.45 4.31
CA GLY A 226 -7.16 16.47 4.98
C GLY A 226 -8.67 16.70 4.76
N PHE A 227 -9.05 17.56 3.81
CA PHE A 227 -10.45 17.81 3.47
C PHE A 227 -10.89 16.91 2.30
N ALA A 228 -12.03 16.24 2.46
CA ALA A 228 -12.66 15.55 1.35
C ALA A 228 -13.45 16.53 0.48
N THR A 229 -13.33 16.44 -0.84
CA THR A 229 -14.09 17.29 -1.77
C THR A 229 -15.22 16.50 -2.40
N VAL A 230 -16.44 17.02 -2.31
CA VAL A 230 -17.62 16.44 -2.98
C VAL A 230 -18.10 17.41 -4.03
N LEU A 231 -18.09 16.99 -5.31
CA LEU A 231 -18.60 17.77 -6.43
C LEU A 231 -20.05 17.38 -6.73
N ARG A 232 -20.96 18.35 -6.74
CA ARG A 232 -22.39 18.16 -7.02
C ARG A 232 -22.79 18.95 -8.27
N ALA A 233 -23.61 18.33 -9.12
CA ALA A 233 -24.26 19.03 -10.23
C ALA A 233 -25.38 19.94 -9.71
N ALA A 234 -25.68 21.01 -10.45
CA ALA A 234 -26.87 21.82 -10.21
C ALA A 234 -28.12 20.92 -10.24
N VAL A 235 -28.99 21.01 -9.23
CA VAL A 235 -30.29 20.34 -9.28
C VAL A 235 -31.11 21.05 -10.34
N ARG A 236 -31.26 20.43 -11.50
CA ARG A 236 -32.22 20.86 -12.52
C ARG A 236 -33.62 20.70 -11.92
N PRO A 237 -34.46 21.75 -11.83
CA PRO A 237 -35.87 21.54 -11.50
C PRO A 237 -36.46 20.61 -12.57
N ALA A 238 -37.02 19.48 -12.13
CA ALA A 238 -37.82 18.66 -13.02
C ALA A 238 -38.99 19.54 -13.47
N ALA A 239 -39.00 19.95 -14.74
CA ALA A 239 -40.21 20.40 -15.38
C ALA A 239 -41.23 19.28 -15.16
N GLU A 240 -42.33 19.61 -14.47
CA GLU A 240 -43.47 18.75 -14.23
C GLU A 240 -43.94 18.20 -15.59
N ALA A 241 -43.46 17.02 -15.96
CA ALA A 241 -44.02 16.26 -17.06
C ALA A 241 -45.36 15.74 -16.55
N THR A 242 -46.42 16.51 -16.78
CA THR A 242 -47.80 16.08 -16.56
C THR A 242 -48.02 14.83 -17.39
N LEU A 243 -48.04 13.66 -16.74
CA LEU A 243 -48.45 12.41 -17.38
C LEU A 243 -49.94 12.52 -17.70
N PRO A 244 -50.38 12.26 -18.95
CA PRO A 244 -51.79 12.28 -19.28
C PRO A 244 -52.52 11.12 -18.60
N THR A 245 -53.59 11.45 -17.89
CA THR A 245 -54.52 10.52 -17.24
C THR A 245 -55.18 9.61 -18.30
N PRO A 246 -55.21 8.28 -18.12
CA PRO A 246 -55.96 7.40 -19.02
C PRO A 246 -57.48 7.55 -18.79
N PRO A 247 -58.31 7.49 -19.86
CA PRO A 247 -59.76 7.62 -19.72
C PRO A 247 -60.40 6.36 -19.11
N PRO A 248 -61.53 6.48 -18.40
CA PRO A 248 -62.23 5.34 -17.81
C PRO A 248 -63.30 4.74 -18.73
N GLY A 249 -63.42 3.41 -18.73
CA GLY A 249 -64.56 2.63 -19.24
C GLY A 249 -64.29 1.92 -20.57
N ALA A 250 -64.75 0.69 -20.84
CA ALA A 250 -65.94 0.03 -20.33
C ALA A 250 -65.80 -1.50 -20.28
N ARG A 251 -66.50 -2.11 -19.31
CA ARG A 251 -66.87 -3.52 -19.30
C ARG A 251 -67.97 -3.76 -20.33
N THR A 252 -67.88 -4.84 -21.12
CA THR A 252 -69.04 -5.73 -21.37
C THR A 252 -68.60 -7.07 -21.94
N ALA A 253 -69.38 -8.08 -21.59
CA ALA A 253 -69.19 -9.52 -21.82
C ALA A 253 -69.37 -9.95 -23.29
N THR A 254 -68.93 -11.17 -23.64
CA THR A 254 -69.83 -12.32 -23.95
C THR A 254 -69.03 -13.55 -24.45
N ARG A 255 -69.09 -14.63 -23.65
CA ARG A 255 -69.23 -16.08 -23.93
C ARG A 255 -68.95 -16.63 -25.36
N ALA A 256 -68.13 -17.69 -25.43
CA ALA A 256 -68.51 -19.08 -25.80
C ALA A 256 -67.38 -19.85 -26.53
N ARG A 257 -66.91 -20.97 -25.97
CA ARG A 257 -67.23 -22.32 -26.43
C ARG A 257 -66.88 -23.36 -25.35
#